data_AF-A0A382HA82-F1
#
_entry.id   AF-A0A382HA82-F1
#
_cell.length_a   1.000
_cell.length_b   1.000
_cell.length_c   1.000
_cell.angle_alpha   90.00
_cell.angle_beta   90.00
_cell.angle_gamma   90.00
#
_symmetry.space_group_name_H-M   'P 1'
#
loop_
_entity.id
_entity.type
_entity.pdbx_description
1 polymer ?
#
loop_
_entity_poly.entity_id
_entity_poly.type
_entity_poly.pdbx_seq_one_letter_code
_entity_poly.pdbx_strand_id
1 'polypeptide(L)'
;QITYEQILNVFWQAHDPTTLNRQGNDVGTQYRSVIFYHDDNQKTIATESKKDADDSSYWQDPIVTDVIEINKYSDAEDYHHNYYKDNPNQPYCIFVIKPKLDKLEKKGIIE
;
A
#
# COMPACT_ATOMS: atom_id res chain seq x y z
N GLN A 1 -4.52 3.04 -19.55
CA GLN A 1 -3.62 4.06 -18.94
C GLN A 1 -4.14 4.30 -17.53
N ILE A 2 -3.25 4.37 -16.52
CA ILE A 2 -3.60 4.48 -15.10
C ILE A 2 -3.06 5.81 -14.56
N THR A 3 -3.82 6.51 -13.72
CA THR A 3 -3.41 7.77 -13.08
C THR A 3 -2.79 7.53 -11.69
N TYR A 4 -2.10 8.55 -11.15
CA TYR A 4 -1.50 8.45 -9.82
C TYR A 4 -2.56 8.34 -8.72
N GLU A 5 -3.69 9.05 -8.86
CA GLU A 5 -4.84 8.97 -7.96
C GLU A 5 -5.45 7.58 -7.94
N GLN A 6 -5.51 6.89 -9.09
CA GLN A 6 -5.97 5.50 -9.15
C GLN A 6 -5.03 4.58 -8.37
N ILE A 7 -3.71 4.77 -8.49
CA ILE A 7 -2.71 4.01 -7.71
C ILE A 7 -2.91 4.26 -6.21
N LEU A 8 -3.11 5.51 -5.80
CA LEU A 8 -3.34 5.87 -4.40
C LEU A 8 -4.65 5.27 -3.86
N ASN A 9 -5.72 5.25 -4.66
CA ASN A 9 -6.97 4.60 -4.28
C ASN A 9 -6.79 3.08 -4.03
N VAL A 10 -5.96 2.40 -4.82
CA VAL A 10 -5.58 1.00 -4.54
C VAL A 10 -4.77 0.93 -3.24
N PHE A 11 -3.75 1.79 -3.09
CA PHE A 11 -2.88 1.85 -1.90
C PHE A 11 -3.69 1.95 -0.60
N TRP A 12 -4.64 2.90 -0.51
CA TRP A 12 -5.46 3.10 0.69
C TRP A 12 -6.37 1.92 1.04
N GLN A 13 -6.53 0.93 0.16
CA GLN A 13 -7.43 -0.20 0.37
C GLN A 13 -6.71 -1.55 0.43
N ALA A 14 -5.45 -1.60 -0.01
CA ALA A 14 -4.61 -2.80 -0.11
C ALA A 14 -3.94 -3.19 1.21
N HIS A 15 -3.70 -2.24 2.10
CA HIS A 15 -3.13 -2.46 3.44
C HIS A 15 -3.89 -1.64 4.48
N ASP A 16 -3.61 -1.89 5.76
CA ASP A 16 -4.06 -1.06 6.88
C ASP A 16 -3.10 0.13 7.11
N PRO A 17 -3.50 1.38 6.78
CA PRO A 17 -2.65 2.56 6.88
C PRO A 17 -2.71 3.25 8.26
N THR A 18 -3.43 2.69 9.23
CA THR A 18 -3.61 3.27 10.58
C THR A 18 -2.66 2.66 11.61
N THR A 19 -1.99 1.55 11.25
CA THR A 19 -1.09 0.82 12.15
C THR A 19 0.37 1.28 12.00
N LEU A 20 0.94 1.85 13.08
CA LEU A 20 2.32 2.31 13.09
C LEU A 20 3.30 1.14 13.06
N ASN A 21 4.21 1.11 12.06
CA ASN A 21 5.27 0.11 11.92
C ASN A 21 4.76 -1.35 11.95
N ARG A 22 3.61 -1.61 11.33
CA ARG A 22 2.97 -2.93 11.31
C ARG A 22 2.09 -3.11 10.08
N GLN A 23 1.95 -4.35 9.62
CA GLN A 23 0.89 -4.75 8.71
C GLN A 23 0.40 -6.16 9.07
N GLY A 24 -0.76 -6.25 9.72
CA GLY A 24 -1.25 -7.52 10.27
C GLY A 24 -0.24 -8.12 11.25
N ASN A 25 0.28 -9.31 10.94
CA ASN A 25 1.25 -10.02 11.78
C ASN A 25 2.71 -9.58 11.54
N ASP A 26 2.97 -8.77 10.51
CA ASP A 26 4.32 -8.32 10.17
C ASP A 26 4.62 -7.03 10.96
N VAL A 27 5.61 -7.08 11.88
CA VAL A 27 5.89 -5.98 12.83
C VAL A 27 7.33 -5.49 12.68
N GLY A 28 7.50 -4.17 12.58
CA GLY A 28 8.79 -3.50 12.42
C GLY A 28 8.73 -2.30 11.48
N THR A 29 9.73 -1.43 11.55
CA THR A 29 9.81 -0.20 10.74
C THR A 29 9.87 -0.45 9.23
N GLN A 30 10.27 -1.66 8.83
CA GLN A 30 10.26 -2.15 7.45
C GLN A 30 8.84 -2.40 6.89
N TYR A 31 7.82 -2.45 7.76
CA TYR A 31 6.42 -2.66 7.38
C TYR A 31 5.54 -1.41 7.59
N ARG A 32 6.15 -0.24 7.81
CA ARG A 32 5.41 1.02 7.96
C ARG A 32 4.75 1.43 6.64
N SER A 33 3.60 2.08 6.73
CA SER A 33 2.96 2.69 5.58
C SER A 33 3.65 4.01 5.22
N VAL A 34 4.02 4.16 3.94
CA VAL A 34 4.71 5.36 3.43
C VAL A 34 4.45 5.53 1.93
N ILE A 35 4.29 6.78 1.49
CA ILE A 35 4.29 7.21 0.10
C ILE A 35 5.58 8.00 -0.14
N PHE A 36 6.42 7.51 -1.05
CA PHE A 36 7.61 8.20 -1.52
C PHE A 36 7.28 8.98 -2.80
N TYR A 37 7.28 10.31 -2.75
CA TYR A 37 7.02 11.14 -3.92
C TYR A 37 8.31 11.51 -4.67
N HIS A 38 8.20 11.67 -5.99
CA HIS A 38 9.32 12.05 -6.87
C HIS A 38 9.39 13.55 -7.18
N ASP A 39 8.26 14.26 -7.06
CA ASP A 39 8.14 15.68 -7.38
C ASP A 39 7.03 16.34 -6.54
N ASP A 40 6.94 17.67 -6.61
CA ASP A 40 5.95 18.46 -5.86
C ASP A 40 4.51 18.19 -6.29
N ASN A 41 4.29 17.74 -7.53
CA ASN A 41 2.96 17.39 -8.02
C ASN A 41 2.48 16.10 -7.35
N GLN A 42 3.31 15.05 -7.31
CA GLN A 42 3.01 13.82 -6.56
C GLN A 42 2.85 14.10 -5.06
N LYS A 43 3.67 14.98 -4.48
CA LYS A 43 3.54 15.37 -3.07
C LYS A 43 2.18 15.97 -2.78
N THR A 44 1.73 16.90 -3.63
CA THR A 44 0.41 17.54 -3.51
C THR A 44 -0.69 16.50 -3.58
N ILE A 45 -0.72 15.70 -4.65
CA ILE A 45 -1.74 14.68 -4.87
C ILE A 45 -1.76 13.64 -3.74
N ALA A 46 -0.59 13.17 -3.28
CA ALA A 46 -0.49 12.20 -2.18
C ALA A 46 -0.99 12.77 -0.85
N THR A 47 -0.69 14.04 -0.57
CA THR A 47 -1.12 14.71 0.67
C THR A 47 -2.64 14.94 0.68
N GLU A 48 -3.20 15.39 -0.44
CA GLU A 48 -4.65 15.54 -0.61
C GLU A 48 -5.34 14.18 -0.51
N SER A 49 -4.83 13.17 -1.20
CA SER A 49 -5.37 11.81 -1.15
C SER A 49 -5.32 11.20 0.25
N LYS A 50 -4.25 11.44 1.02
CA LYS A 50 -4.16 11.02 2.44
C LYS A 50 -5.26 11.69 3.26
N LYS A 51 -5.46 12.99 3.08
CA LYS A 51 -6.50 13.75 3.79
C LYS A 51 -7.88 13.20 3.45
N ASP A 52 -8.18 12.98 2.18
CA ASP A 52 -9.46 12.43 1.74
C ASP A 52 -9.70 11.03 2.29
N ALA A 53 -8.66 10.19 2.35
CA ALA A 53 -8.74 8.86 2.95
C ALA A 53 -9.03 8.92 4.46
N ASP A 54 -8.41 9.85 5.19
CA ASP A 54 -8.63 10.06 6.63
C ASP A 54 -10.05 10.56 6.91
N ASP A 55 -10.57 11.48 6.07
CA ASP A 55 -11.91 12.05 6.19
C ASP A 55 -13.04 11.11 5.70
N SER A 56 -12.71 10.05 4.95
CA SER A 56 -13.69 9.17 4.30
C SER A 56 -14.56 8.33 5.25
N SER A 57 -14.23 8.30 6.54
CA SER A 57 -14.83 7.39 7.54
C SER A 57 -14.65 5.89 7.23
N TYR A 58 -13.86 5.53 6.22
CA TYR A 58 -13.57 4.15 5.87
C TYR A 58 -12.62 3.49 6.89
N TRP A 59 -11.69 4.27 7.43
CA TRP A 59 -10.77 3.86 8.48
C TRP A 59 -11.28 4.36 9.84
N GLN A 60 -11.25 3.49 10.86
CA GLN A 60 -11.73 3.83 12.20
C GLN A 60 -10.70 4.63 12.99
N ASP A 61 -9.43 4.39 12.72
CA ASP A 61 -8.29 5.04 13.36
C ASP A 61 -7.62 6.02 12.39
N PRO A 62 -6.90 7.04 12.90
CA PRO A 62 -6.21 8.01 12.05
C PRO A 62 -5.15 7.37 11.15
N ILE A 63 -5.02 7.89 9.92
CA ILE A 63 -4.01 7.45 8.97
C ILE A 63 -2.61 7.93 9.40
N VAL A 64 -1.72 6.97 9.66
CA VAL A 64 -0.33 7.21 10.08
C VAL A 64 0.68 7.14 8.92
N THR A 65 0.21 7.05 7.68
CA THR A 65 1.07 6.99 6.49
C THR A 65 1.95 8.23 6.34
N ASP A 66 3.26 8.01 6.17
CA ASP A 66 4.20 9.08 5.85
C ASP A 66 4.09 9.50 4.37
N VAL A 67 4.27 10.79 4.09
CA VAL A 67 4.41 11.32 2.72
C VAL A 67 5.73 12.07 2.64
N ILE A 68 6.75 11.44 2.06
CA ILE A 68 8.14 11.94 2.09
C ILE A 68 8.80 11.84 0.72
N GLU A 69 9.80 12.69 0.49
CA GLU A 69 10.55 12.66 -0.77
C GLU A 69 11.28 11.33 -0.90
N ILE A 70 11.27 10.75 -2.10
CA ILE A 70 12.07 9.56 -2.39
C ILE A 70 13.55 9.88 -2.16
N ASN A 71 14.24 9.00 -1.44
CA ASN A 71 15.66 9.16 -1.15
C ASN A 71 16.51 8.17 -1.96
N LYS A 72 17.01 7.11 -1.32
CA LYS A 72 17.77 6.02 -1.92
C LYS A 72 16.87 4.79 -1.98
N TYR A 73 16.49 4.42 -3.19
CA TYR A 73 15.87 3.12 -3.45
C TYR A 73 16.97 2.09 -3.69
N SER A 74 16.90 0.96 -2.98
CA SER A 74 17.77 -0.20 -3.21
C SER A 74 16.90 -1.34 -3.68
N ASP A 75 17.31 -1.97 -4.79
CA ASP A 75 16.59 -3.12 -5.31
C ASP A 75 16.71 -4.30 -4.34
N ALA A 76 15.66 -5.13 -4.29
CA ALA A 76 15.67 -6.33 -3.46
C ALA A 76 16.49 -7.43 -4.14
N GLU A 77 16.79 -8.50 -3.42
CA GLU A 77 17.39 -9.69 -4.01
C GLU A 77 16.45 -10.32 -5.05
N ASP A 78 17.01 -10.89 -6.13
CA ASP A 78 16.24 -11.38 -7.29
C ASP A 78 15.08 -12.33 -6.93
N TYR A 79 15.22 -13.14 -5.87
CA TYR A 79 14.18 -14.08 -5.46
C TYR A 79 12.95 -13.41 -4.82
N HIS A 80 13.04 -12.12 -4.47
CA HIS A 80 11.90 -11.32 -4.02
C HIS A 80 11.08 -10.76 -5.19
N HIS A 81 11.65 -10.69 -6.39
CA HIS A 81 10.95 -10.21 -7.57
C HIS A 81 9.89 -11.22 -8.00
N ASN A 82 8.68 -10.76 -8.32
CA ASN A 82 7.53 -11.61 -8.70
C ASN A 82 7.16 -12.72 -7.69
N TYR A 83 7.56 -12.59 -6.42
CA TYR A 83 7.43 -13.65 -5.42
C TYR A 83 6.03 -14.30 -5.36
N TYR A 84 4.95 -13.49 -5.33
CA TYR A 84 3.58 -14.01 -5.29
C TYR A 84 3.22 -14.86 -6.53
N LYS A 85 3.63 -14.39 -7.72
CA LYS A 85 3.37 -15.07 -9.00
C LYS A 85 4.11 -16.38 -9.09
N ASP A 86 5.36 -16.41 -8.62
CA ASP A 86 6.23 -17.58 -8.74
C ASP A 86 6.01 -18.58 -7.59
N ASN A 87 5.39 -18.15 -6.50
CA ASN A 87 5.14 -18.95 -5.30
C ASN A 87 3.66 -18.91 -4.85
N PRO A 88 2.68 -19.20 -5.73
CA PRO A 88 1.26 -19.02 -5.42
C PRO A 88 0.76 -19.94 -4.30
N ASN A 89 1.43 -21.06 -4.08
CA ASN A 89 1.07 -22.05 -3.06
C ASN A 89 1.73 -21.81 -1.70
N GLN A 90 2.55 -20.77 -1.54
CA GLN A 90 3.14 -20.45 -0.24
C GLN A 90 2.03 -20.08 0.74
N PRO A 91 2.07 -20.57 2.00
CA PRO A 91 1.04 -20.26 2.98
C PRO A 91 0.82 -18.75 3.15
N TYR A 92 1.88 -17.95 3.13
CA TYR A 92 1.76 -16.49 3.20
C TYR A 92 0.96 -15.91 2.02
N CYS A 93 1.20 -16.38 0.80
CA CYS A 93 0.45 -15.97 -0.39
C CYS A 93 -1.04 -16.30 -0.26
N ILE A 94 -1.36 -17.50 0.21
CA ILE A 94 -2.75 -17.99 0.34
C ILE A 94 -3.50 -17.28 1.46
N PHE A 95 -2.89 -17.13 2.63
CA PHE A 95 -3.60 -16.64 3.82
C PHE A 95 -3.51 -15.12 4.02
N VAL A 96 -2.52 -14.45 3.41
CA VAL A 96 -2.29 -13.01 3.61
C VAL A 96 -2.54 -12.21 2.33
N ILE A 97 -1.99 -12.65 1.19
CA ILE A 97 -2.04 -11.86 -0.06
C ILE A 97 -3.36 -12.08 -0.80
N LYS A 98 -3.75 -13.33 -1.04
CA LYS A 98 -4.97 -13.67 -1.80
C LYS A 98 -6.23 -13.00 -1.26
N PRO A 99 -6.52 -13.01 0.07
CA PRO A 99 -7.71 -12.34 0.60
C PRO A 99 -7.74 -10.82 0.35
N LYS A 100 -6.56 -10.18 0.27
CA LYS A 100 -6.45 -8.75 -0.05
C LYS A 100 -6.79 -8.50 -1.52
N LEU A 101 -6.28 -9.32 -2.42
CA LEU A 101 -6.60 -9.24 -3.85
C LEU A 101 -8.09 -9.50 -4.11
N ASP A 102 -8.63 -10.59 -3.57
CA ASP A 102 -10.04 -10.96 -3.71
C ASP A 102 -10.96 -9.82 -3.19
N LYS A 103 -10.57 -9.14 -2.11
CA LYS A 103 -11.28 -7.96 -1.59
C LYS A 103 -11.28 -6.79 -2.58
N LEU A 104 -10.14 -6.49 -3.21
CA LEU A 104 -10.01 -5.38 -4.16
C LEU A 104 -10.78 -5.67 -5.46
N GLU A 105 -10.67 -6.89 -5.98
CA GLU A 105 -11.43 -7.38 -7.15
C GLU A 105 -12.94 -7.32 -6.89
N LYS A 106 -13.40 -7.85 -5.75
CA LYS A 106 -14.83 -7.82 -5.38
C LYS A 106 -15.39 -6.40 -5.27
N LYS A 107 -14.55 -5.42 -4.93
CA LYS A 107 -14.94 -4.01 -4.87
C LYS A 107 -14.82 -3.28 -6.22
N GLY A 108 -14.34 -3.95 -7.27
CA GLY A 108 -14.11 -3.35 -8.59
C GLY A 108 -12.99 -2.30 -8.58
N ILE A 109 -12.04 -2.41 -7.67
CA ILE A 109 -10.90 -1.47 -7.56
C ILE A 109 -9.78 -1.88 -8.50
N ILE A 110 -9.62 -3.18 -8.70
CA ILE A 110 -8.69 -3.80 -9.64
C ILE A 110 -9.46 -4.82 -10.50
N GLU A 111 -8.90 -5.14 -11.66
CA GLU A 111 -9.42 -6.12 -12.63
C GLU A 111 -8.54 -7.37 -12.68
#